data_AF-A0A820M920-F1
#
_entry.id   AF-A0A820M920-F1
#
_cell.length_a   1.000
_cell.length_b   1.000
_cell.length_c   1.000
_cell.angle_alpha   90.00
_cell.angle_beta   90.00
_cell.angle_gamma   90.00
#
_symmetry.space_group_name_H-M   'P 1'
#
loop_
_entity.id
_entity.type
_entity.pdbx_description
1 polymer ?
#
loop_
_entity_poly.entity_id
_entity_poly.type
_entity_poly.pdbx_seq_one_letter_code
_entity_poly.pdbx_strand_id
1 'polypeptide(L)'
;MHATSIYVVGQQTKPTVTAQLISATKRQQEQRRKAPSIQISCIVYLLRQGLTLRGHSDIESNLVQLLKLRSIDNDFLKEGINDKKYLSHDIINELCKEIYLLIIRDIVKEVRSTYSFV
;
A
#
# COMPACT_ATOMS: atom_id res chain seq x y z
N MET A 1 -49.70 17.56 7.22
CA MET A 1 -49.24 16.15 7.29
C MET A 1 -48.25 15.78 6.17
N HIS A 2 -47.37 16.68 5.72
CA HIS A 2 -46.38 16.41 4.65
C HIS A 2 -44.95 16.47 5.19
N ALA A 3 -44.63 17.51 5.99
CA ALA A 3 -43.34 17.66 6.65
C ALA A 3 -43.02 16.52 7.63
N THR A 4 -44.02 16.03 8.37
CA THR A 4 -43.87 14.91 9.31
C THR A 4 -43.57 13.60 8.58
N SER A 5 -44.17 13.40 7.41
CA SER A 5 -43.98 12.23 6.55
C SER A 5 -42.57 12.21 5.95
N ILE A 6 -42.06 13.37 5.52
CA ILE A 6 -40.67 13.51 5.04
C ILE A 6 -39.68 13.19 6.17
N TYR A 7 -39.95 13.66 7.40
CA TYR A 7 -39.09 13.36 8.55
C TYR A 7 -39.07 11.87 8.89
N VAL A 8 -40.21 11.19 8.85
CA VAL A 8 -40.33 9.75 9.12
C VAL A 8 -39.68 8.92 8.01
N VAL A 9 -39.87 9.27 6.73
CA VAL A 9 -39.19 8.64 5.59
C VAL A 9 -37.67 8.85 5.68
N GLY A 10 -37.22 10.05 6.06
CA GLY A 10 -35.80 10.36 6.29
C GLY A 10 -35.16 9.58 7.45
N GLN A 11 -35.95 9.14 8.44
CA GLN A 11 -35.51 8.23 9.50
C GLN A 11 -35.51 6.77 9.05
N GLN A 12 -36.42 6.36 8.15
CA GLN A 12 -36.46 5.03 7.55
C GLN A 12 -35.33 4.78 6.54
N THR A 13 -34.71 5.83 5.99
CA THR A 13 -33.59 5.73 5.03
C THR A 13 -32.21 5.60 5.68
N LYS A 14 -32.10 5.62 7.01
CA LYS A 14 -30.79 5.45 7.66
C LYS A 14 -30.34 3.98 7.57
N PRO A 15 -29.20 3.69 6.94
CA PRO A 15 -28.70 2.31 6.83
C PRO A 15 -28.50 1.73 8.23
N THR A 16 -28.74 0.44 8.39
CA THR A 16 -28.53 -0.26 9.66
C THR A 16 -27.09 -0.08 10.15
N VAL A 17 -26.87 -0.18 11.47
CA VAL A 17 -25.51 -0.13 12.04
C VAL A 17 -24.58 -1.12 11.35
N THR A 18 -25.08 -2.32 11.03
CA THR A 18 -24.35 -3.34 10.26
C THR A 18 -23.97 -2.85 8.86
N ALA A 19 -24.90 -2.25 8.11
CA ALA A 19 -24.62 -1.72 6.78
C ALA A 19 -23.60 -0.57 6.83
N GLN A 20 -23.68 0.29 7.85
CA GLN A 20 -22.69 1.35 8.10
C GLN A 20 -21.31 0.74 8.40
N LEU A 21 -21.23 -0.28 9.26
CA LEU A 21 -19.98 -0.95 9.62
C LEU A 21 -19.32 -1.62 8.41
N ILE A 22 -20.11 -2.29 7.56
CA ILE A 22 -19.64 -2.92 6.32
C ILE A 22 -19.09 -1.86 5.38
N SER A 23 -19.80 -0.75 5.19
CA SER A 23 -19.35 0.33 4.31
C SER A 23 -18.05 0.99 4.80
N ALA A 24 -17.92 1.22 6.11
CA ALA A 24 -16.73 1.76 6.73
C ALA A 24 -15.53 0.79 6.59
N THR A 25 -15.76 -0.50 6.85
CA THR A 25 -14.74 -1.54 6.70
C THR A 25 -14.26 -1.63 5.25
N LYS A 26 -15.17 -1.60 4.28
CA LYS A 26 -14.82 -1.63 2.85
C LYS A 26 -13.96 -0.42 2.47
N ARG A 27 -14.36 0.79 2.89
CA ARG A 27 -13.58 2.02 2.66
C ARG A 27 -12.18 1.93 3.27
N GLN A 28 -12.07 1.40 4.50
CA GLN A 28 -10.78 1.22 5.16
C GLN A 28 -9.91 0.18 4.43
N GLN A 29 -10.48 -0.93 3.95
CA GLN A 29 -9.76 -1.92 3.16
C GLN A 29 -9.24 -1.33 1.84
N GLU A 30 -10.05 -0.53 1.14
CA GLU A 30 -9.65 0.16 -0.08
C GLU A 30 -8.46 1.09 0.15
N GLN A 31 -8.46 1.84 1.25
CA GLN A 31 -7.32 2.68 1.63
C GLN A 31 -6.09 1.84 2.01
N ARG A 32 -6.27 0.78 2.81
CA ARG A 32 -5.20 -0.13 3.22
C ARG A 32 -4.52 -0.83 2.06
N ARG A 33 -5.25 -1.17 0.99
CA ARG A 33 -4.66 -1.81 -0.21
C ARG A 33 -3.69 -0.90 -0.96
N LYS A 34 -3.83 0.42 -0.86
CA LYS A 34 -2.96 1.37 -1.57
C LYS A 34 -1.56 1.48 -0.94
N ALA A 35 -1.46 1.40 0.38
CA ALA A 35 -0.20 1.64 1.08
C ALA A 35 0.91 0.61 0.72
N PRO A 36 0.68 -0.72 0.73
CA PRO A 36 1.68 -1.71 0.32
C PRO A 36 2.10 -1.56 -1.14
N SER A 37 1.15 -1.22 -2.04
CA SER A 37 1.46 -0.98 -3.44
C SER A 37 2.41 0.21 -3.62
N ILE A 38 2.18 1.30 -2.88
CA ILE A 38 3.09 2.45 -2.87
C ILE A 38 4.46 2.04 -2.32
N GLN A 39 4.51 1.29 -1.21
CA GLN A 39 5.75 0.80 -0.63
C GLN A 39 6.57 -0.04 -1.61
N ILE A 40 5.96 -1.01 -2.29
CA ILE A 40 6.61 -1.82 -3.32
C ILE A 40 7.13 -0.93 -4.44
N SER A 41 6.34 0.04 -4.90
CA SER A 41 6.78 0.96 -5.97
C SER A 41 8.01 1.79 -5.57
N CYS A 42 8.08 2.25 -4.31
CA CYS A 42 9.24 2.96 -3.77
C CYS A 42 10.47 2.06 -3.69
N ILE A 43 10.31 0.82 -3.23
CA ILE A 43 11.42 -0.16 -3.17
C ILE A 43 11.95 -0.42 -4.57
N VAL A 44 11.08 -0.72 -5.55
CA VAL A 44 11.48 -0.96 -6.93
C VAL A 44 12.17 0.25 -7.54
N TYR A 45 11.67 1.46 -7.27
CA TYR A 45 12.30 2.69 -7.72
C TYR A 45 13.74 2.81 -7.20
N LEU A 46 13.95 2.65 -5.89
CA LEU A 46 15.29 2.74 -5.28
C LEU A 46 16.23 1.66 -5.79
N LEU A 47 15.74 0.41 -5.90
CA LEU A 47 16.54 -0.70 -6.43
C LEU A 47 16.97 -0.46 -7.88
N ARG A 48 16.08 0.09 -8.72
CA ARG A 48 16.42 0.44 -10.12
C ARG A 48 17.47 1.54 -10.23
N GLN A 49 17.49 2.47 -9.26
CA GLN A 49 18.51 3.53 -9.20
C GLN A 49 19.83 3.05 -8.55
N GLY A 50 19.88 1.82 -8.04
CA GLY A 50 21.04 1.33 -7.28
C GLY A 50 21.21 2.02 -5.91
N LEU A 51 20.15 2.63 -5.38
CA LEU A 51 20.18 3.32 -4.10
C LEU A 51 19.88 2.34 -2.96
N THR A 52 20.56 2.55 -1.83
CA THR A 52 20.29 1.76 -0.62
C THR A 52 18.89 2.07 -0.09
N LEU A 53 18.18 1.05 0.41
CA LEU A 53 16.87 1.28 1.04
C LEU A 53 17.02 1.94 2.41
N ARG A 54 18.08 1.60 3.14
CA ARG A 54 18.39 2.07 4.51
C ARG A 54 19.44 3.17 4.48
N GLY A 55 19.39 4.03 5.50
CA GLY A 55 20.38 5.07 5.79
C GLY A 55 21.15 4.76 7.09
N HIS A 56 21.94 5.72 7.57
CA HIS A 56 22.65 5.61 8.85
C HIS A 56 21.68 5.55 10.04
N SER A 57 20.54 6.23 9.91
CA SER A 57 19.39 6.15 10.82
C SER A 57 18.10 5.81 10.07
N ASP A 58 17.08 5.33 10.78
CA ASP A 58 15.75 5.07 10.19
C ASP A 58 15.12 6.33 9.60
N ILE A 59 15.40 7.49 10.19
CA ILE A 59 14.85 8.78 9.74
C ILE A 59 15.49 9.19 8.41
N GLU A 60 16.77 8.89 8.24
CA GLU A 60 17.56 9.19 7.02
C GLU A 60 17.47 8.08 5.96
N SER A 61 16.67 7.05 6.22
CA SER A 61 16.42 5.98 5.25
C SER A 61 15.81 6.53 3.96
N ASN A 62 16.44 6.22 2.81
CA ASN A 62 15.94 6.61 1.50
C ASN A 62 14.50 6.13 1.28
N LEU A 63 14.17 4.93 1.75
CA LEU A 63 12.80 4.40 1.67
C LEU A 63 11.82 5.25 2.49
N VAL A 64 12.20 5.65 3.71
CA VAL A 64 11.36 6.48 4.58
C VAL A 64 11.16 7.87 3.97
N GLN A 65 12.22 8.49 3.47
CA GLN A 65 12.15 9.81 2.82
C GLN A 65 11.29 9.77 1.56
N LEU A 66 11.44 8.75 0.73
CA LEU A 66 10.61 8.57 -0.46
C LEU A 66 9.14 8.31 -0.09
N LEU A 67 8.88 7.51 0.94
CA LEU A 67 7.52 7.28 1.44
C LEU A 67 6.88 8.56 1.98
N LYS A 68 7.64 9.41 2.69
CA LYS A 68 7.19 10.74 3.14
C LYS A 68 6.85 11.65 1.96
N LEU A 69 7.69 11.67 0.92
CA LEU A 69 7.42 12.41 -0.30
C LEU A 69 6.12 11.92 -0.98
N ARG A 70 5.93 10.61 -1.05
CA ARG A 70 4.73 9.99 -1.66
C ARG A 70 3.48 10.11 -0.80
N SER A 71 3.60 10.53 0.46
CA SER A 71 2.47 10.72 1.38
C SER A 71 2.01 12.17 1.53
N ILE A 72 2.63 13.12 0.84
CA ILE A 72 2.27 14.56 0.90
C ILE A 72 0.77 14.76 0.63
N ASP A 73 0.24 14.10 -0.41
CA ASP A 73 -1.16 14.19 -0.81
C ASP A 73 -2.02 13.00 -0.34
N ASN A 74 -1.51 12.21 0.62
CA ASN A 74 -2.18 10.99 1.10
C ASN A 74 -2.07 10.87 2.63
N ASP A 75 -3.03 11.47 3.32
CA ASP A 75 -3.10 11.47 4.79
C ASP A 75 -3.08 10.07 5.40
N PHE A 76 -3.73 9.09 4.75
CA PHE A 76 -3.77 7.71 5.23
C PHE A 76 -2.37 7.07 5.22
N LEU A 77 -1.60 7.29 4.16
CA LEU A 77 -0.23 6.81 4.07
C LEU A 77 0.66 7.54 5.09
N LYS A 78 0.45 8.84 5.27
CA LYS A 78 1.18 9.67 6.22
C LYS A 78 0.99 9.19 7.66
N GLU A 79 -0.24 8.89 8.05
CA GLU A 79 -0.58 8.31 9.36
C GLU A 79 0.14 6.97 9.57
N GLY A 80 0.05 6.06 8.60
CA GLY A 80 0.69 4.75 8.75
C GLY A 80 2.22 4.75 8.72
N ILE A 81 2.84 5.76 8.10
CA ILE A 81 4.30 6.00 8.20
C ILE A 81 4.66 6.47 9.60
N ASN A 82 3.90 7.42 10.16
CA ASN A 82 4.13 7.96 11.51
C ASN A 82 3.95 6.87 12.58
N ASP A 83 2.97 5.99 12.41
CA ASP A 83 2.74 4.81 13.25
C ASP A 83 3.81 3.71 13.10
N LYS A 84 4.77 3.88 12.18
CA LYS A 84 5.75 2.86 11.77
C LYS A 84 5.15 1.54 11.27
N LYS A 85 3.84 1.46 11.04
CA LYS A 85 3.13 0.25 10.56
C LYS A 85 3.68 -0.26 9.23
N TYR A 86 4.11 0.65 8.36
CA TYR A 86 4.64 0.31 7.03
C TYR A 86 6.17 0.28 6.97
N LEU A 87 6.85 0.42 8.11
CA LEU A 87 8.32 0.55 8.17
C LEU A 87 8.99 -0.61 8.90
N SER A 88 8.26 -1.67 9.23
CA SER A 88 8.86 -2.87 9.82
C SER A 88 9.94 -3.44 8.90
N HIS A 89 11.13 -3.66 9.46
CA HIS A 89 12.25 -4.22 8.71
C HIS A 89 11.93 -5.62 8.18
N ASP A 90 11.19 -6.44 8.93
CA ASP A 90 10.83 -7.79 8.51
C ASP A 90 9.95 -7.75 7.27
N ILE A 91 8.93 -6.89 7.28
CA ILE A 91 8.04 -6.68 6.13
C ILE A 91 8.83 -6.17 4.92
N ILE A 92 9.72 -5.19 5.12
CA ILE A 92 10.54 -4.65 4.03
C ILE A 92 11.45 -5.75 3.45
N ASN A 93 12.07 -6.57 4.30
CA ASN A 93 12.92 -7.67 3.86
C ASN A 93 12.13 -8.73 3.08
N GLU A 94 10.90 -9.06 3.51
CA GLU A 94 10.00 -9.96 2.79
C GLU A 94 9.64 -9.40 1.41
N LEU A 95 9.24 -8.12 1.33
CA LEU A 95 8.94 -7.47 0.05
C LEU A 95 10.15 -7.51 -0.90
N CYS A 96 11.35 -7.26 -0.39
CA CYS A 96 12.58 -7.37 -1.18
C CYS A 96 12.82 -8.80 -1.69
N LYS A 97 12.60 -9.81 -0.84
CA LYS A 97 12.73 -11.22 -1.25
C LYS A 97 11.72 -11.58 -2.33
N GLU A 98 10.46 -11.16 -2.21
CA GLU A 98 9.44 -11.40 -3.23
C GLU A 98 9.79 -10.75 -4.57
N ILE A 99 10.21 -9.47 -4.55
CA ILE A 99 10.67 -8.76 -5.75
C ILE A 99 11.85 -9.51 -6.39
N TYR A 100 12.84 -9.90 -5.59
CA TYR A 100 14.00 -10.66 -6.05
C TYR A 100 13.59 -11.98 -6.70
N LEU A 101 12.73 -12.76 -6.05
CA LEU A 101 12.26 -14.04 -6.57
C LEU A 101 11.49 -13.89 -7.88
N LEU A 102 10.68 -12.85 -8.02
CA LEU A 102 9.97 -12.55 -9.27
C LEU A 102 10.97 -12.27 -10.41
N ILE A 103 11.94 -11.39 -10.17
CA ILE A 103 12.97 -11.05 -11.16
C ILE A 103 13.77 -12.28 -11.58
N ILE A 104 14.21 -13.11 -10.62
CA ILE A 104 14.97 -14.33 -10.92
C ILE A 104 14.14 -15.31 -11.74
N ARG A 105 12.85 -15.50 -11.42
CA ARG A 105 11.97 -16.38 -12.20
C ARG A 105 11.82 -15.90 -13.63
N ASP A 106 11.74 -14.61 -13.85
CA ASP A 106 11.60 -14.04 -15.19
C ASP A 106 12.90 -14.16 -15.98
N ILE A 107 14.06 -13.90 -15.38
CA ILE A 107 15.38 -14.15 -15.99
C ILE A 107 15.52 -15.63 -16.36
N VAL A 108 15.17 -16.57 -15.47
CA VAL A 108 15.28 -18.00 -15.75
C VAL A 108 14.36 -18.42 -16.90
N LYS A 109 13.16 -17.85 -17.01
CA LYS A 109 12.26 -18.10 -18.16
C LYS A 109 12.86 -17.59 -19.46
N GLU A 110 13.42 -16.38 -19.46
CA GLU A 110 14.05 -15.77 -20.62
C GLU A 110 15.25 -16.59 -21.10
N VAL A 111 16.13 -16.98 -20.17
CA VAL A 111 17.26 -17.87 -20.42
C VAL A 111 16.77 -19.18 -21.04
N ARG A 112 15.81 -19.86 -20.42
CA ARG A 112 15.27 -21.13 -20.96
C ARG A 112 14.67 -20.94 -22.35
N SER A 113 13.91 -19.87 -22.57
CA SER A 113 13.34 -19.58 -23.90
C SER A 113 14.43 -19.35 -24.93
N THR A 114 15.56 -18.74 -24.56
CA THR A 114 16.67 -18.48 -25.47
C THR A 114 17.43 -19.76 -25.82
N TYR A 115 17.64 -20.63 -24.84
CA TYR A 115 18.38 -21.89 -25.03
C TYR A 115 17.54 -23.08 -25.50
N SER A 116 16.21 -23.00 -25.48
CA SER A 116 15.32 -24.10 -25.92
C SER A 116 15.00 -24.08 -27.43
N PHE A 117 15.62 -23.19 -28.20
CA PHE A 117 15.56 -23.16 -29.67
C PHE A 117 16.92 -23.45 -30.36
N VAL A 118 17.87 -24.04 -29.62
CA VAL A 118 19.10 -24.63 -30.15
C VAL A 118 19.11 -26.11 -29.81
#